data_AF-A0A7R9FKF0-F1
#
_entry.id   AF-A0A7R9FKF0-F1
#
_cell.length_a   1.000
_cell.length_b   1.000
_cell.length_c   1.000
_cell.angle_alpha   90.00
_cell.angle_beta   90.00
_cell.angle_gamma   90.00
#
_symmetry.space_group_name_H-M   'P 1'
#
loop_
_entity.id
_entity.type
_entity.pdbx_description
1 polymer ?
#
loop_
_entity_poly.entity_id
_entity_poly.type
_entity_poly.pdbx_seq_one_letter_code
_entity_poly.pdbx_strand_id
1 'polypeptide(L)'
;MWLLSSCSCEPKVMKRTLQCCALNGGVFGLSILIFEQVLLPTLRYLLLFLFGDSPSTGKSVWGWLSLCLSCTFGVFWVLPLFLLSKIVNSLWFQDIADSAYRYSRGRPQLLSSVSKLIADTLFSILVQALFLVQGLVVSMLPIVLLSDLLSLLHMCMLYSLYAFEYKWFNMGWELHRRLMFIENNWPYFFGFGLPLAVLTSLPSSYFISGCVFSILFPLFIISGNEADPVTGSCDFPLQLFTPVIAISNMLFNRTIGPKSASKGTVSSAISPHLSALVSSLPHPLGLSAISPHLSALVPSLPPYVLSAISHPLGLSAVSSPSPHLSASVPFISPPRPQCRHFPRPRPRLSPKPQR
;
A
#
# COMPACT_ATOMS: atom_id res chain seq x y z
N MET A 1 -7.41 -25.32 -11.94
CA MET A 1 -6.32 -26.30 -12.17
C MET A 1 -5.07 -25.69 -12.83
N TRP A 2 -5.11 -24.43 -13.32
CA TRP A 2 -3.95 -23.73 -13.90
C TRP A 2 -3.04 -22.98 -12.89
N LEU A 3 -3.42 -22.88 -11.61
CA LEU A 3 -2.65 -22.16 -10.58
C LEU A 3 -1.51 -22.99 -9.92
N LEU A 4 -1.43 -24.29 -10.20
CA LEU A 4 -0.44 -25.17 -9.55
C LEU A 4 0.70 -25.64 -10.45
N SER A 5 0.68 -25.33 -11.75
CA SER A 5 1.63 -25.92 -12.72
C SER A 5 2.82 -25.04 -13.12
N SER A 6 2.98 -23.84 -12.55
CA SER A 6 4.08 -22.91 -12.93
C SER A 6 5.13 -22.68 -11.85
N CYS A 7 5.18 -23.50 -10.80
CA CYS A 7 6.08 -23.26 -9.66
C CYS A 7 7.52 -23.73 -9.95
N SER A 8 8.20 -23.02 -10.86
CA SER A 8 9.62 -22.72 -10.68
C SER A 8 9.75 -21.29 -10.13
N CYS A 9 8.85 -20.89 -9.23
CA CYS A 9 9.02 -19.66 -8.46
C CYS A 9 10.30 -19.80 -7.64
N GLU A 10 11.18 -18.81 -7.72
CA GLU A 10 12.37 -18.74 -6.91
C GLU A 10 12.03 -19.08 -5.45
N PRO A 11 12.76 -20.01 -4.79
CA PRO A 11 12.41 -20.47 -3.43
C PRO A 11 12.31 -19.30 -2.43
N LYS A 12 12.94 -18.16 -2.75
CA LYS A 12 12.84 -16.92 -2.01
C LYS A 12 11.42 -16.30 -2.02
N VAL A 13 10.76 -16.20 -3.18
CA VAL A 13 9.42 -15.59 -3.31
C VAL A 13 8.36 -16.39 -2.56
N MET A 14 8.35 -17.71 -2.79
CA MET A 14 7.42 -18.61 -2.10
C MET A 14 7.65 -18.57 -0.59
N LYS A 15 8.91 -18.60 -0.14
CA LYS A 15 9.24 -18.49 1.29
C LYS A 15 8.73 -17.18 1.90
N ARG A 16 8.92 -16.03 1.24
CA ARG A 16 8.41 -14.74 1.74
C ARG A 16 6.89 -14.70 1.78
N THR A 17 6.23 -15.24 0.77
CA THR A 17 4.77 -15.34 0.74
C THR A 17 4.25 -16.20 1.89
N LEU A 18 4.86 -17.37 2.12
CA LEU A 18 4.52 -18.26 3.23
C LEU A 18 4.79 -17.61 4.59
N GLN A 19 5.89 -16.87 4.74
CA GLN A 19 6.19 -16.10 5.96
C GLN A 19 5.12 -15.04 6.23
N CYS A 20 4.66 -14.34 5.17
CA CYS A 20 3.57 -13.38 5.26
C CYS A 20 2.27 -14.04 5.72
N CYS A 21 1.91 -15.19 5.11
CA CYS A 21 0.72 -15.95 5.48
C CYS A 21 0.79 -16.47 6.92
N ALA A 22 1.95 -17.02 7.32
CA ALA A 22 2.16 -17.54 8.66
C ALA A 22 2.06 -16.44 9.73
N LEU A 23 2.66 -15.27 9.50
CA LEU A 23 2.59 -14.15 10.45
C LEU A 23 1.17 -13.58 10.54
N ASN A 24 0.55 -13.25 9.40
CA ASN A 24 -0.72 -12.52 9.38
C ASN A 24 -1.93 -13.43 9.63
N GLY A 25 -1.98 -14.61 9.02
CA GLY A 25 -3.06 -15.57 9.22
C GLY A 25 -2.85 -16.43 10.45
N GLY A 26 -1.66 -17.02 10.55
CA GLY A 26 -1.33 -18.03 11.57
C GLY A 26 -1.07 -17.45 12.96
N VAL A 27 -0.22 -16.42 13.09
CA VAL A 27 0.09 -15.83 14.40
C VAL A 27 -0.95 -14.78 14.75
N PHE A 28 -1.12 -13.77 13.89
CA PHE A 28 -1.92 -12.61 14.24
C PHE A 28 -3.43 -12.90 14.16
N GLY A 29 -3.95 -13.27 12.99
CA GLY A 29 -5.37 -13.54 12.78
C GLY A 29 -5.91 -14.66 13.66
N LEU A 30 -5.20 -15.80 13.75
CA LEU A 30 -5.61 -16.91 14.62
C LEU A 30 -5.61 -16.51 16.10
N SER A 31 -4.66 -15.69 16.56
CA SER A 31 -4.66 -15.22 17.97
C SER A 31 -5.92 -14.41 18.29
N ILE A 32 -6.38 -13.55 17.37
CA ILE A 32 -7.63 -12.79 17.53
C ILE A 32 -8.82 -13.75 17.54
N LEU A 33 -8.89 -14.69 16.61
CA LEU A 33 -10.00 -15.66 16.54
C LEU A 33 -10.07 -16.55 17.78
N ILE A 34 -8.94 -17.06 18.27
CA ILE A 34 -8.88 -17.84 19.52
C ILE A 34 -9.33 -16.97 20.70
N PHE A 35 -8.88 -15.72 20.77
CA PHE A 35 -9.25 -14.83 21.86
C PHE A 35 -10.76 -14.52 21.87
N GLU A 36 -11.31 -14.09 20.74
CA GLU A 36 -12.69 -13.64 20.63
C GLU A 36 -13.72 -14.78 20.61
N GLN A 37 -13.41 -15.87 19.90
CA GLN A 37 -14.37 -16.95 19.63
C GLN A 37 -14.22 -18.14 20.57
N VAL A 38 -13.07 -18.30 21.23
CA VAL A 38 -12.80 -19.44 22.12
C VAL A 38 -12.61 -18.98 23.55
N LEU A 39 -11.62 -18.12 23.82
CA LEU A 39 -11.23 -17.74 25.18
C LEU A 39 -12.33 -16.96 25.89
N LEU A 40 -12.84 -15.88 25.29
CA LEU A 40 -13.88 -15.06 25.91
C LEU A 40 -15.18 -15.86 26.16
N PRO A 41 -15.76 -16.59 25.19
CA PRO A 41 -16.98 -17.36 25.43
C PRO A 41 -16.79 -18.46 26.48
N THR A 42 -15.63 -19.14 26.49
CA THR A 42 -15.33 -20.20 27.47
C THR A 42 -15.22 -19.62 28.87
N LEU A 43 -14.51 -18.51 29.05
CA LEU A 43 -14.41 -17.82 30.35
C LEU A 43 -15.76 -17.33 30.83
N ARG A 44 -16.59 -16.77 29.93
CA ARG A 44 -17.96 -16.38 30.25
C ARG A 44 -18.79 -17.55 30.74
N TYR A 45 -18.74 -18.68 30.02
CA TYR A 45 -19.48 -19.88 30.39
C TYR A 45 -19.04 -20.41 31.76
N LEU A 46 -17.73 -20.53 31.98
CA LEU A 46 -17.16 -20.97 33.26
C LEU A 46 -17.60 -20.05 34.41
N LEU A 47 -17.56 -18.74 34.21
CA LEU A 47 -17.92 -17.77 35.24
C LEU A 47 -19.41 -17.84 35.58
N LEU A 48 -20.29 -17.99 34.58
CA LEU A 48 -21.72 -18.16 34.81
C LEU A 48 -22.05 -19.49 35.48
N PHE A 49 -21.28 -20.55 35.18
CA PHE A 49 -21.40 -21.84 35.85
C PHE A 49 -20.98 -21.74 37.33
N LEU A 50 -19.85 -21.10 37.63
CA LEU A 50 -19.34 -20.94 39.00
C LEU A 50 -20.22 -20.02 39.86
N PHE A 51 -20.79 -18.96 39.28
CA PHE A 51 -21.67 -18.02 39.97
C PHE A 51 -23.16 -18.31 39.69
N GLY A 52 -23.52 -19.58 39.42
CA GLY A 52 -24.89 -19.99 39.09
C GLY A 52 -25.92 -19.57 40.14
N ASP A 53 -25.54 -19.56 41.42
CA ASP A 53 -26.40 -19.16 42.53
C ASP A 53 -26.56 -17.64 42.68
N SER A 54 -25.68 -16.84 42.05
CA SER A 54 -25.69 -15.37 42.08
C SER A 54 -25.47 -14.77 40.69
N PRO A 55 -26.47 -14.86 39.80
CA PRO A 55 -26.33 -14.48 38.39
C PRO A 55 -26.02 -12.99 38.17
N SER A 56 -26.39 -12.11 39.10
CA SER A 56 -26.04 -10.68 39.06
C SER A 56 -24.53 -10.48 39.28
N THR A 57 -23.95 -11.16 40.26
CA THR A 57 -22.51 -11.13 40.55
C THR A 57 -21.70 -11.68 39.38
N GLY A 58 -22.09 -12.83 38.83
CA GLY A 58 -21.42 -13.43 37.67
C GLY A 58 -21.40 -12.51 36.44
N LYS A 59 -22.52 -11.82 36.13
CA LYS A 59 -22.59 -10.85 35.03
C LYS A 59 -21.69 -9.62 35.27
N SER A 60 -21.68 -9.08 36.48
CA SER A 60 -20.83 -7.93 36.83
C SER A 60 -19.34 -8.28 36.74
N VAL A 61 -18.94 -9.43 37.28
CA VAL A 61 -17.54 -9.90 37.19
C VAL A 61 -17.14 -10.16 35.74
N TRP A 62 -18.03 -10.73 34.92
CA TRP A 62 -17.79 -10.89 33.47
C TRP A 62 -17.57 -9.55 32.77
N GLY A 63 -18.37 -8.53 33.08
CA GLY A 63 -18.23 -7.19 32.50
C GLY A 63 -16.83 -6.62 32.72
N TRP A 64 -16.35 -6.63 33.96
CA TRP A 64 -15.00 -6.16 34.29
C TRP A 64 -13.90 -7.04 33.69
N LEU A 65 -14.03 -8.36 33.79
CA LEU A 65 -13.04 -9.30 33.29
C LEU A 65 -12.89 -9.20 31.76
N SER A 66 -14.00 -9.17 31.02
CA SER A 66 -14.00 -9.06 29.57
C SER A 66 -13.41 -7.73 29.09
N LEU A 67 -13.70 -6.61 29.79
CA LEU A 67 -13.11 -5.31 29.50
C LEU A 67 -11.59 -5.33 29.72
N CYS A 68 -11.14 -5.80 30.88
CA CYS A 68 -9.71 -5.86 31.21
C CYS A 68 -8.96 -6.76 30.23
N LEU A 69 -9.44 -7.98 29.98
CA LEU A 69 -8.81 -8.92 29.04
C LEU A 69 -8.73 -8.34 27.63
N SER A 70 -9.84 -7.79 27.12
CA SER A 70 -9.88 -7.24 25.76
C SER A 70 -8.98 -6.02 25.61
N CYS A 71 -8.93 -5.16 26.63
CA CYS A 71 -8.03 -4.00 26.64
C CYS A 71 -6.56 -4.44 26.68
N THR A 72 -6.19 -5.34 27.58
CA THR A 72 -4.81 -5.84 27.70
C THR A 72 -4.37 -6.57 26.43
N PHE A 73 -5.20 -7.46 25.89
CA PHE A 73 -4.91 -8.15 24.64
C PHE A 73 -4.81 -7.17 23.46
N GLY A 74 -5.73 -6.21 23.38
CA GLY A 74 -5.70 -5.16 22.36
C GLY A 74 -4.41 -4.33 22.37
N VAL A 75 -4.04 -3.80 23.54
CA VAL A 75 -2.94 -2.84 23.70
C VAL A 75 -1.57 -3.51 23.66
N PHE A 76 -1.40 -4.66 24.31
CA PHE A 76 -0.09 -5.28 24.47
C PHE A 76 0.19 -6.37 23.43
N TRP A 77 -0.83 -6.92 22.77
CA TRP A 77 -0.65 -7.97 21.78
C TRP A 77 -1.07 -7.54 20.38
N VAL A 78 -2.34 -7.19 20.19
CA VAL A 78 -2.90 -6.90 18.86
C VAL A 78 -2.24 -5.67 18.24
N LEU A 79 -2.19 -4.55 18.94
CA LEU A 79 -1.65 -3.30 18.40
C LEU A 79 -0.14 -3.40 18.07
N PRO A 80 0.74 -3.88 18.96
CA PRO A 80 2.16 -3.99 18.65
C PRO A 80 2.43 -4.99 17.53
N LEU A 81 1.78 -6.16 17.56
CA LEU A 81 1.95 -7.18 16.52
C LEU A 81 1.43 -6.69 15.16
N PHE A 82 0.33 -5.95 15.13
CA PHE A 82 -0.19 -5.33 13.93
C PHE A 82 0.81 -4.34 13.32
N LEU A 83 1.33 -3.40 14.12
CA LEU A 83 2.31 -2.42 13.66
C LEU A 83 3.61 -3.07 13.16
N LEU A 84 4.11 -4.08 13.88
CA LEU A 84 5.28 -4.84 13.46
C LEU A 84 5.03 -5.59 12.16
N SER A 85 3.88 -6.25 12.05
CA SER A 85 3.48 -6.97 10.84
C SER A 85 3.45 -6.03 9.63
N LYS A 86 3.00 -4.79 9.79
CA LYS A 86 3.02 -3.80 8.70
C LYS A 86 4.43 -3.52 8.18
N ILE A 87 5.37 -3.24 9.07
CA ILE A 87 6.76 -2.98 8.66
C ILE A 87 7.35 -4.20 7.93
N VAL A 88 7.18 -5.39 8.52
CA VAL A 88 7.72 -6.63 7.96
C VAL A 88 7.08 -6.99 6.61
N ASN A 89 5.76 -6.82 6.49
CA ASN A 89 5.03 -7.07 5.24
C ASN A 89 5.51 -6.14 4.13
N SER A 90 5.75 -4.85 4.40
CA SER A 90 6.26 -3.92 3.38
C SER A 90 7.64 -4.36 2.83
N LEU A 91 8.53 -4.85 3.70
CA LEU A 91 9.82 -5.38 3.27
C LEU A 91 9.65 -6.66 2.45
N TRP A 92 8.78 -7.58 2.87
CA TRP A 92 8.51 -8.81 2.13
C TRP A 92 7.82 -8.56 0.78
N PHE A 93 6.90 -7.61 0.72
CA PHE A 93 6.23 -7.21 -0.53
C PHE A 93 7.22 -6.64 -1.53
N GLN A 94 8.18 -5.83 -1.08
CA GLN A 94 9.27 -5.35 -1.94
C GLN A 94 10.15 -6.50 -2.45
N ASP A 95 10.59 -7.39 -1.54
CA ASP A 95 11.38 -8.58 -1.90
C ASP A 95 10.68 -9.42 -2.96
N ILE A 96 9.36 -9.62 -2.82
CA ILE A 96 8.52 -10.38 -3.75
C ILE A 96 8.41 -9.66 -5.08
N ALA A 97 8.10 -8.35 -5.06
CA ALA A 97 8.00 -7.52 -6.25
C ALA A 97 9.27 -7.52 -7.08
N ASP A 98 10.43 -7.30 -6.44
CA ASP A 98 11.72 -7.23 -7.12
C ASP A 98 12.09 -8.57 -7.74
N SER A 99 11.79 -9.67 -7.05
CA SER A 99 12.04 -11.01 -7.57
C SER A 99 11.11 -11.33 -8.76
N ALA A 100 9.82 -11.00 -8.66
CA ALA A 100 8.84 -11.18 -9.75
C ALA A 100 9.20 -10.32 -10.97
N TYR A 101 9.64 -9.08 -10.76
CA TYR A 101 10.09 -8.20 -11.83
C TYR A 101 11.36 -8.73 -12.50
N ARG A 102 12.34 -9.21 -11.72
CA ARG A 102 13.58 -9.81 -12.25
C ARG A 102 13.32 -11.03 -13.12
N TYR A 103 12.34 -11.84 -12.73
CA TYR A 103 11.92 -13.00 -13.49
C TYR A 103 11.26 -12.62 -14.82
N SER A 104 10.34 -11.66 -14.82
CA SER A 104 9.56 -11.30 -16.00
C SER A 104 10.26 -10.34 -16.97
N ARG A 105 11.01 -9.36 -16.46
CA ARG A 105 11.52 -8.21 -17.23
C ARG A 105 13.02 -7.97 -17.09
N GLY A 106 13.70 -8.71 -16.20
CA GLY A 106 15.12 -8.52 -15.91
C GLY A 106 15.38 -7.43 -14.88
N ARG A 107 16.52 -6.72 -14.98
CA ARG A 107 16.96 -5.82 -13.90
C ARG A 107 16.05 -4.58 -13.78
N PRO A 108 15.65 -4.17 -12.55
CA PRO A 108 14.92 -2.93 -12.32
C PRO A 108 15.63 -1.70 -12.88
N GLN A 109 14.87 -0.77 -13.44
CA GLN A 109 15.35 0.53 -13.86
C GLN A 109 15.26 1.48 -12.66
N LEU A 110 16.42 1.88 -12.13
CA LEU A 110 16.46 2.85 -11.04
C LEU A 110 16.19 4.26 -11.60
N LEU A 111 15.35 5.05 -10.91
CA LEU A 111 15.27 6.48 -11.17
C LEU A 111 16.67 7.09 -10.99
N SER A 112 17.05 7.99 -11.90
CA SER A 112 18.42 8.51 -12.00
C SER A 112 18.90 9.30 -10.78
N SER A 113 17.98 9.69 -9.88
CA SER A 113 18.28 10.44 -8.67
C SER A 113 17.47 9.94 -7.48
N VAL A 114 18.17 9.70 -6.36
CA VAL A 114 17.57 9.38 -5.05
C VAL A 114 16.57 10.45 -4.61
N SER A 115 16.84 11.73 -4.92
CA SER A 115 15.91 12.82 -4.57
C SER A 115 14.58 12.72 -5.31
N LYS A 116 14.60 12.33 -6.60
CA LYS A 116 13.38 12.10 -7.39
C LYS A 116 12.61 10.91 -6.84
N LEU A 117 13.31 9.85 -6.46
CA LEU A 117 12.72 8.65 -5.87
C LEU A 117 12.00 8.97 -4.55
N ILE A 118 12.64 9.73 -3.66
CA ILE A 118 12.03 10.14 -2.39
C ILE A 118 10.81 11.03 -2.64
N ALA A 119 10.93 12.01 -3.56
CA ALA A 119 9.82 12.90 -3.89
C ALA A 119 8.62 12.14 -4.48
N ASP A 120 8.86 11.23 -5.43
CA ASP A 120 7.83 10.38 -6.03
C ASP A 120 7.15 9.50 -4.99
N THR A 121 7.93 8.91 -4.09
CA THR A 121 7.42 8.09 -2.98
C THR A 121 6.55 8.91 -2.05
N LEU A 122 7.03 10.06 -1.56
CA LEU A 122 6.26 10.94 -0.65
C LEU A 122 4.97 11.44 -1.30
N PHE A 123 5.04 11.82 -2.58
CA PHE A 123 3.88 12.27 -3.33
C PHE A 123 2.87 11.13 -3.55
N SER A 124 3.35 9.91 -3.82
CA SER A 124 2.50 8.73 -3.94
C SER A 124 1.77 8.41 -2.64
N ILE A 125 2.49 8.42 -1.51
CA ILE A 125 1.91 8.26 -0.18
C ILE A 125 0.78 9.27 0.06
N LEU A 126 1.06 10.55 -0.23
CA LEU A 126 0.10 11.64 -0.04
C LEU A 126 -1.15 11.46 -0.90
N VAL A 127 -0.97 11.19 -2.20
CA VAL A 127 -2.08 10.98 -3.14
C VAL A 127 -2.92 9.77 -2.73
N GLN A 128 -2.29 8.65 -2.38
CA GLN A 128 -2.99 7.44 -1.94
C GLN A 128 -3.77 7.67 -0.64
N ALA A 129 -3.19 8.39 0.32
CA ALA A 129 -3.87 8.75 1.56
C ALA A 129 -5.08 9.68 1.32
N LEU A 130 -4.92 10.70 0.48
CA LEU A 130 -6.04 11.58 0.11
C LEU A 130 -7.12 10.84 -0.68
N PHE A 131 -6.74 9.90 -1.54
CA PHE A 131 -7.68 9.10 -2.32
C PHE A 131 -8.50 8.16 -1.43
N LEU A 132 -7.88 7.66 -0.38
CA LEU A 132 -8.56 6.89 0.63
C LEU A 132 -9.56 7.73 1.44
N VAL A 133 -9.17 8.94 1.84
CA VAL A 133 -10.08 9.92 2.46
C VAL A 133 -11.23 10.29 1.51
N GLN A 134 -10.97 10.45 0.21
CA GLN A 134 -12.01 10.68 -0.79
C GLN A 134 -13.00 9.50 -0.83
N GLY A 135 -12.51 8.25 -0.87
CA GLY A 135 -13.35 7.06 -0.82
C GLY A 135 -14.18 6.94 0.46
N LEU A 136 -13.65 7.44 1.59
CA LEU A 136 -14.39 7.55 2.84
C LEU A 136 -15.53 8.56 2.77
N VAL A 137 -15.25 9.76 2.28
CA VAL A 137 -16.29 10.79 2.10
C VAL A 137 -17.40 10.28 1.17
N VAL A 138 -17.03 9.56 0.10
CA VAL A 138 -17.98 8.93 -0.82
C VAL A 138 -18.85 7.87 -0.13
N SER A 139 -18.30 7.11 0.83
CA SER A 139 -19.08 6.13 1.60
C SER A 139 -20.11 6.75 2.54
N MET A 140 -20.01 8.06 2.83
CA MET A 140 -20.95 8.80 3.69
C MET A 140 -22.12 9.41 2.90
N LEU A 141 -22.24 9.16 1.59
CA LEU A 141 -23.36 9.64 0.80
C LEU A 141 -24.68 8.97 1.23
N PRO A 142 -25.81 9.70 1.23
CA PRO A 142 -27.09 9.18 1.75
C PRO A 142 -27.75 8.11 0.87
N ILE A 143 -27.28 7.93 -0.37
CA ILE A 143 -27.81 6.95 -1.32
C ILE A 143 -26.99 5.65 -1.19
N VAL A 144 -27.46 4.74 -0.34
CA VAL A 144 -26.74 3.51 0.08
C VAL A 144 -26.15 2.72 -1.08
N LEU A 145 -26.96 2.39 -2.09
CA LEU A 145 -26.47 1.59 -3.23
C LEU A 145 -25.37 2.33 -4.01
N LEU A 146 -25.52 3.64 -4.19
CA LEU A 146 -24.54 4.44 -4.93
C LEU A 146 -23.26 4.64 -4.12
N SER A 147 -23.37 4.88 -2.81
CA SER A 147 -22.22 5.03 -1.91
C SER A 147 -21.39 3.75 -1.84
N ASP A 148 -22.04 2.58 -1.78
CA ASP A 148 -21.36 1.28 -1.73
C ASP A 148 -20.63 0.98 -3.04
N LEU A 149 -21.29 1.18 -4.19
CA LEU A 149 -20.67 0.97 -5.50
C LEU A 149 -19.49 1.92 -5.74
N LEU A 150 -19.65 3.20 -5.40
CA LEU A 150 -18.57 4.18 -5.56
C LEU A 150 -17.43 3.94 -4.55
N SER A 151 -17.74 3.53 -3.31
CA SER A 151 -16.71 3.17 -2.32
C SER A 151 -15.93 1.93 -2.78
N LEU A 152 -16.63 0.92 -3.30
CA LEU A 152 -16.01 -0.27 -3.89
C LEU A 152 -15.12 0.10 -5.08
N LEU A 153 -15.58 0.97 -5.98
CA LEU A 153 -14.79 1.49 -7.08
C LEU A 153 -13.50 2.17 -6.59
N HIS A 154 -13.57 3.03 -5.57
CA HIS A 154 -12.36 3.64 -4.98
C HIS A 154 -11.41 2.59 -4.41
N MET A 155 -11.92 1.58 -3.68
CA MET A 155 -11.08 0.52 -3.13
C MET A 155 -10.42 -0.33 -4.20
N CYS A 156 -11.14 -0.69 -5.26
CA CYS A 156 -10.58 -1.44 -6.38
C CYS A 156 -9.45 -0.67 -7.07
N MET A 157 -9.68 0.62 -7.34
CA MET A 157 -8.68 1.48 -7.98
C MET A 157 -7.44 1.68 -7.09
N LEU A 158 -7.64 1.85 -5.78
CA LEU A 158 -6.56 1.99 -4.81
C LEU A 158 -5.72 0.71 -4.68
N TYR A 159 -6.36 -0.45 -4.55
CA TYR A 159 -5.66 -1.74 -4.45
C TYR A 159 -4.92 -2.10 -5.74
N SER A 160 -5.49 -1.77 -6.89
CA SER A 160 -4.79 -1.85 -8.17
C SER A 160 -3.55 -0.96 -8.20
N LEU A 161 -3.67 0.30 -7.77
CA LEU A 161 -2.53 1.20 -7.66
C LEU A 161 -1.46 0.62 -6.73
N TYR A 162 -1.82 0.09 -5.56
CA TYR A 162 -0.88 -0.52 -4.62
C TYR A 162 -0.10 -1.67 -5.25
N ALA A 163 -0.77 -2.60 -5.94
CA ALA A 163 -0.12 -3.77 -6.52
C ALA A 163 0.75 -3.41 -7.73
N PHE A 164 0.25 -2.59 -8.65
CA PHE A 164 0.96 -2.22 -9.87
C PHE A 164 2.07 -1.20 -9.63
N GLU A 165 2.00 -0.40 -8.57
CA GLU A 165 3.05 0.54 -8.21
C GLU A 165 4.40 -0.15 -8.05
N TYR A 166 4.46 -1.35 -7.46
CA TYR A 166 5.68 -2.15 -7.38
C TYR A 166 6.31 -2.44 -8.75
N LYS A 167 5.50 -2.84 -9.73
CA LYS A 167 5.96 -3.07 -11.11
C LYS A 167 6.42 -1.78 -11.76
N TRP A 168 5.61 -0.72 -11.69
CA TRP A 168 5.88 0.54 -12.37
C TRP A 168 7.03 1.32 -11.76
N PHE A 169 7.25 1.18 -10.46
CA PHE A 169 8.42 1.68 -9.77
C PHE A 169 9.69 1.02 -10.32
N ASN A 170 9.68 -0.31 -10.48
CA ASN A 170 10.78 -1.05 -11.11
C ASN A 170 10.97 -0.74 -12.62
N MET A 171 9.95 -0.20 -13.28
CA MET A 171 10.04 0.36 -14.65
C MET A 171 10.49 1.83 -14.68
N GLY A 172 10.71 2.47 -13.53
CA GLY A 172 11.07 3.88 -13.43
C GLY A 172 9.94 4.84 -13.85
N TRP A 173 8.67 4.43 -13.79
CA TRP A 173 7.55 5.32 -14.08
C TRP A 173 7.32 6.28 -12.92
N GLU A 174 7.16 7.56 -13.18
CA GLU A 174 6.75 8.56 -12.17
C GLU A 174 5.25 8.46 -11.84
N LEU A 175 4.85 8.95 -10.67
CA LEU A 175 3.48 8.84 -10.16
C LEU A 175 2.44 9.38 -11.16
N HIS A 176 2.68 10.55 -11.75
CA HIS A 176 1.74 11.14 -12.71
C HIS A 176 1.43 10.19 -13.88
N ARG A 177 2.45 9.48 -14.37
CA ARG A 177 2.27 8.47 -15.42
C ARG A 177 1.45 7.27 -14.92
N ARG A 178 1.70 6.80 -13.69
CA ARG A 178 0.96 5.68 -13.08
C ARG A 178 -0.53 6.01 -12.95
N LEU A 179 -0.85 7.21 -12.43
CA LEU A 179 -2.23 7.66 -12.23
C LEU A 179 -2.97 7.82 -13.58
N MET A 180 -2.38 8.53 -14.54
CA MET A 180 -2.96 8.67 -15.89
C MET A 180 -3.20 7.32 -16.56
N PHE A 181 -2.28 6.35 -16.39
CA PHE A 181 -2.44 5.02 -16.96
C PHE A 181 -3.61 4.25 -16.35
N ILE A 182 -3.81 4.36 -15.03
CA ILE A 182 -4.96 3.76 -14.36
C ILE A 182 -6.27 4.42 -14.79
N GLU A 183 -6.34 5.75 -14.82
CA GLU A 183 -7.58 6.47 -15.19
C GLU A 183 -8.02 6.20 -16.63
N ASN A 184 -7.05 6.10 -17.56
CA ASN A 184 -7.32 5.83 -18.97
C ASN A 184 -7.71 4.38 -19.25
N ASN A 185 -7.37 3.44 -18.36
CA ASN A 185 -7.66 2.00 -18.52
C ASN A 185 -8.41 1.44 -17.31
N TRP A 186 -9.24 2.27 -16.68
CA TRP A 186 -9.88 1.99 -15.41
C TRP A 186 -10.69 0.68 -15.36
N PRO A 187 -11.36 0.18 -16.44
CA PRO A 187 -12.14 -1.05 -16.33
C PRO A 187 -11.28 -2.26 -15.97
N TYR A 188 -10.05 -2.32 -16.51
CA TYR A 188 -9.09 -3.37 -16.17
C TYR A 188 -8.71 -3.29 -14.68
N PHE A 189 -8.36 -2.10 -14.20
CA PHE A 189 -7.91 -1.92 -12.81
C PHE A 189 -9.05 -2.06 -11.80
N PHE A 190 -10.28 -1.70 -12.18
CA PHE A 190 -11.45 -2.03 -11.40
C PHE A 190 -11.59 -3.55 -11.24
N GLY A 191 -11.56 -4.29 -12.36
CA GLY A 191 -11.66 -5.75 -12.34
C GLY A 191 -10.51 -6.44 -11.61
N PHE A 192 -9.28 -5.94 -11.76
CA PHE A 192 -8.10 -6.46 -11.07
C PHE A 192 -8.21 -6.28 -9.55
N GLY A 193 -8.60 -5.09 -9.08
CA GLY A 193 -8.68 -4.79 -7.64
C GLY A 193 -9.89 -5.41 -6.94
N LEU A 194 -10.94 -5.75 -7.69
CA LEU A 194 -12.23 -6.20 -7.16
C LEU A 194 -12.15 -7.42 -6.22
N PRO A 195 -11.44 -8.51 -6.53
CA PRO A 195 -11.42 -9.67 -5.64
C PRO A 195 -10.77 -9.33 -4.29
N LEU A 196 -9.72 -8.50 -4.27
CA LEU A 196 -9.10 -8.07 -3.02
C LEU A 196 -10.04 -7.14 -2.23
N ALA A 197 -10.69 -6.19 -2.91
CA ALA A 197 -11.62 -5.24 -2.30
C ALA A 197 -12.83 -5.94 -1.65
N VAL A 198 -13.39 -6.94 -2.31
CA VAL A 198 -14.49 -7.74 -1.77
C VAL A 198 -14.00 -8.61 -0.60
N LEU A 199 -12.87 -9.31 -0.73
CA LEU A 199 -12.40 -10.20 0.33
C LEU A 199 -12.00 -9.43 1.60
N THR A 200 -11.46 -8.22 1.48
CA THR A 200 -11.15 -7.39 2.65
C THR A 200 -12.39 -6.73 3.26
N SER A 201 -13.52 -6.64 2.55
CA SER A 201 -14.77 -6.10 3.08
C SER A 201 -15.63 -7.11 3.83
N LEU A 202 -15.40 -8.41 3.66
CA LEU A 202 -16.15 -9.45 4.38
C LEU A 202 -15.94 -9.43 5.91
N PRO A 203 -14.72 -9.26 6.44
CA PRO A 203 -14.53 -9.24 7.89
C PRO A 203 -15.06 -7.95 8.52
N SER A 204 -15.83 -8.09 9.60
CA SER A 204 -16.30 -6.96 10.42
C SER A 204 -15.19 -6.34 11.28
N SER A 205 -14.11 -7.09 11.55
CA SER A 205 -12.96 -6.62 12.31
C SER A 205 -11.91 -6.02 11.39
N TYR A 206 -11.53 -4.77 11.66
CA TYR A 206 -10.45 -4.08 10.96
C TYR A 206 -9.14 -4.87 10.97
N PHE A 207 -8.77 -5.44 12.12
CA PHE A 207 -7.54 -6.22 12.24
C PHE A 207 -7.57 -7.48 11.37
N ILE A 208 -8.71 -8.18 11.33
CA ILE A 208 -8.88 -9.37 10.48
C ILE A 208 -8.87 -8.98 8.99
N SER A 209 -9.54 -7.89 8.62
CA SER A 209 -9.48 -7.34 7.26
C SER A 209 -8.03 -7.02 6.84
N GLY A 210 -7.23 -6.43 7.73
CA GLY A 210 -5.80 -6.22 7.52
C GLY A 210 -4.99 -7.52 7.37
N CYS A 211 -5.36 -8.60 8.07
CA CYS A 211 -4.76 -9.92 7.90
C CYS A 211 -5.07 -10.49 6.52
N VAL A 212 -6.35 -10.45 6.11
CA VAL A 212 -6.79 -10.90 4.78
C VAL A 212 -6.05 -10.15 3.68
N PHE A 213 -5.97 -8.81 3.79
CA PHE A 213 -5.19 -8.00 2.87
C PHE A 213 -3.74 -8.51 2.80
N SER A 214 -3.07 -8.67 3.93
CA SER A 214 -1.65 -9.02 3.97
C SER A 214 -1.35 -10.42 3.44
N ILE A 215 -2.27 -11.36 3.64
CA ILE A 215 -2.18 -12.74 3.10
C ILE A 215 -2.30 -12.73 1.57
N LEU A 216 -3.28 -11.98 1.04
CA LEU A 216 -3.61 -12.01 -0.39
C LEU A 216 -2.71 -11.10 -1.22
N PHE A 217 -2.30 -9.96 -0.68
CA PHE A 217 -1.60 -8.91 -1.43
C PHE A 217 -0.31 -9.37 -2.13
N PRO A 218 0.54 -10.26 -1.57
CA PRO A 218 1.64 -10.89 -2.32
C PRO A 218 1.24 -11.48 -3.67
N LEU A 219 0.07 -12.14 -3.74
CA LEU A 219 -0.44 -12.74 -4.98
C LEU A 219 -0.82 -11.67 -5.99
N PHE A 220 -1.37 -10.54 -5.53
CA PHE A 220 -1.67 -9.38 -6.37
C PHE A 220 -0.41 -8.69 -6.88
N ILE A 221 0.66 -8.60 -6.08
CA ILE A 221 1.96 -8.08 -6.55
C ILE A 221 2.52 -8.95 -7.67
N ILE A 222 2.52 -10.28 -7.49
CA ILE A 222 3.02 -11.22 -8.50
C ILE A 222 2.14 -11.13 -9.77
N SER A 223 0.82 -11.17 -9.61
CA SER A 223 -0.12 -11.06 -10.73
C SER A 223 0.00 -9.73 -11.47
N GLY A 224 0.20 -8.62 -10.75
CA GLY A 224 0.38 -7.29 -11.34
C GLY A 224 1.69 -7.20 -12.13
N ASN A 225 2.76 -7.85 -11.66
CA ASN A 225 4.04 -7.92 -12.37
C ASN A 225 3.92 -8.65 -13.73
N GLU A 226 3.24 -9.80 -13.74
CA GLU A 226 3.00 -10.59 -14.96
C GLU A 226 1.91 -9.99 -15.87
N ALA A 227 0.99 -9.21 -15.33
CA ALA A 227 -0.13 -8.65 -16.08
C ALA A 227 0.31 -7.64 -17.14
N ASP A 228 -0.22 -7.78 -18.35
CA ASP A 228 -0.16 -6.76 -19.40
C ASP A 228 -1.60 -6.26 -19.67
N PRO A 229 -2.01 -5.14 -19.01
CA PRO A 229 -3.35 -4.59 -19.16
C PRO A 229 -3.66 -4.25 -20.61
N VAL A 230 -4.84 -4.67 -21.09
CA VAL A 230 -5.32 -4.29 -22.42
C VAL A 230 -5.59 -2.79 -22.42
N THR A 231 -4.94 -2.07 -23.33
CA THR A 231 -5.10 -0.62 -23.48
C THR A 231 -6.09 -0.28 -24.58
N GLY A 232 -6.72 0.89 -24.50
CA GLY A 232 -7.59 1.41 -25.57
C GLY A 232 -8.95 0.71 -25.70
N SER A 233 -9.40 -0.01 -24.66
CA SER A 233 -10.73 -0.63 -24.63
C SER A 233 -11.85 0.33 -24.19
N CYS A 234 -11.49 1.53 -23.71
CA CYS A 234 -12.40 2.50 -23.13
C CYS A 234 -11.96 3.91 -23.53
N ASP A 235 -12.83 4.67 -24.18
CA ASP A 235 -12.52 6.02 -24.68
C ASP A 235 -12.77 7.11 -23.63
N PHE A 236 -13.48 6.79 -22.56
CA PHE A 236 -13.81 7.71 -21.47
C PHE A 236 -12.88 7.50 -20.27
N PRO A 237 -11.96 8.44 -19.98
CA PRO A 237 -11.09 8.36 -18.83
C PRO A 237 -11.86 8.67 -17.55
N LEU A 238 -11.59 7.90 -16.50
CA LEU A 238 -12.22 8.07 -15.19
C LEU A 238 -11.32 8.91 -14.29
N GLN A 239 -11.59 10.21 -14.21
CA GLN A 239 -10.76 11.22 -13.50
C GLN A 239 -10.90 11.18 -11.96
N LEU A 240 -10.84 9.99 -11.38
CA LEU A 240 -11.02 9.77 -9.94
C LEU A 240 -9.88 10.33 -9.09
N PHE A 241 -8.65 10.37 -9.61
CA PHE A 241 -7.46 10.89 -8.91
C PHE A 241 -7.27 12.40 -9.10
N THR A 242 -7.97 13.03 -10.03
CA THR A 242 -7.83 14.48 -10.30
C THR A 242 -8.08 15.36 -9.06
N PRO A 243 -9.14 15.13 -8.24
CA PRO A 243 -9.36 15.93 -7.04
C PRO A 243 -8.20 15.82 -6.04
N VAL A 244 -7.67 14.61 -5.83
CA VAL A 244 -6.57 14.40 -4.88
C VAL A 244 -5.26 14.97 -5.38
N ILE A 245 -4.98 14.89 -6.69
CA ILE A 245 -3.80 15.53 -7.30
C ILE A 245 -3.87 17.05 -7.09
N ALA A 246 -5.03 17.67 -7.29
CA ALA A 246 -5.21 19.10 -7.07
C ALA A 246 -4.93 19.50 -5.61
N ILE A 247 -5.45 18.72 -4.65
CA ILE A 247 -5.21 18.93 -3.22
C ILE A 247 -3.72 18.71 -2.87
N SER A 248 -3.10 17.64 -3.37
CA SER A 248 -1.68 17.35 -3.13
C SER A 248 -0.78 18.48 -3.64
N ASN A 249 -1.05 18.98 -4.85
CA ASN A 249 -0.30 20.11 -5.42
C ASN A 249 -0.50 21.39 -4.61
N MET A 250 -1.72 21.67 -4.15
CA MET A 250 -2.00 22.82 -3.28
C MET A 250 -1.22 22.72 -1.97
N LEU A 251 -1.19 21.54 -1.34
CA LEU A 251 -0.46 21.32 -0.10
C LEU A 251 1.05 21.53 -0.29
N PHE A 252 1.62 20.92 -1.32
CA PHE A 252 3.06 21.03 -1.62
C PHE A 252 3.48 22.47 -1.91
N ASN A 253 2.69 23.19 -2.71
CA ASN A 253 2.93 24.61 -3.03
C ASN A 253 2.80 25.52 -1.81
N ARG A 254 1.95 25.17 -0.83
CA ARG A 254 1.86 25.91 0.44
C ARG A 254 3.04 25.65 1.36
N THR A 255 3.53 24.41 1.42
CA THR A 255 4.66 24.05 2.30
C THR A 255 6.01 24.50 1.75
N ILE A 256 6.14 24.68 0.43
CA ILE A 256 7.40 25.04 -0.26
C ILE A 256 7.35 26.45 -0.90
N GLY A 257 6.22 27.15 -0.78
CA GLY A 257 6.02 28.50 -1.32
C GLY A 257 6.97 29.55 -0.73
N PRO A 258 7.36 30.58 -1.51
CA PRO A 258 8.55 31.37 -1.27
C PRO A 258 8.41 32.26 -0.04
N LYS A 259 9.45 32.32 0.80
CA LYS A 259 9.65 33.47 1.70
C LYS A 259 9.61 34.71 0.80
N SER A 260 8.62 35.57 1.04
CA SER A 260 8.49 36.84 0.34
C SER A 260 9.84 37.57 0.37
N ALA A 261 10.46 37.70 -0.80
CA ALA A 261 11.61 38.57 -1.00
C ALA A 261 11.10 40.02 -0.94
N SER A 262 10.92 40.52 0.29
CA SER A 262 10.70 41.94 0.52
C SER A 262 12.02 42.68 0.29
N LYS A 263 12.07 43.47 -0.79
CA LYS A 263 13.13 44.47 -1.02
C LYS A 263 13.12 45.51 0.11
N GLY A 264 14.29 45.67 0.73
CA GLY A 264 14.84 46.80 1.49
C GLY A 264 13.93 47.81 2.21
N THR A 265 14.17 48.02 3.51
CA THR A 265 14.82 49.23 4.07
C THR A 265 15.05 49.06 5.58
N VAL A 266 16.22 49.50 6.03
CA VAL A 266 16.75 49.49 7.39
C VAL A 266 15.86 50.27 8.37
N SER A 267 15.52 49.69 9.52
CA SER A 267 15.65 50.41 10.80
C SER A 267 15.71 49.43 11.98
N SER A 268 16.74 49.64 12.78
CA SER A 268 17.06 49.00 14.05
C SER A 268 16.05 49.35 15.15
N ALA A 269 15.50 48.32 15.80
CA ALA A 269 15.08 48.40 17.20
C ALA A 269 15.04 46.98 17.79
N ILE A 270 16.12 46.63 18.48
CA ILE A 270 16.22 45.45 19.34
C ILE A 270 15.35 45.72 20.56
N SER A 271 14.33 44.89 20.80
CA SER A 271 13.65 44.83 22.09
C SER A 271 13.62 43.37 22.58
N PRO A 272 14.07 43.09 23.82
CA PRO A 272 14.34 41.75 24.30
C PRO A 272 13.05 41.14 24.87
N HIS A 273 12.27 40.45 24.04
CA HIS A 273 11.13 39.68 24.55
C HIS A 273 10.96 38.29 23.90
N LEU A 274 11.96 37.84 23.14
CA LEU A 274 11.94 36.53 22.46
C LEU A 274 12.94 35.52 23.03
N SER A 275 13.70 35.88 24.07
CA SER A 275 14.55 34.95 24.81
C SER A 275 13.86 34.32 26.03
N ALA A 276 12.77 34.92 26.54
CA ALA A 276 12.00 34.40 27.67
C ALA A 276 10.88 33.42 27.28
N LEU A 277 10.58 33.28 25.98
CA LEU A 277 9.56 32.35 25.45
C LEU A 277 10.15 31.03 24.92
N VAL A 278 11.49 30.93 24.87
CA VAL A 278 12.21 29.72 24.42
C VAL A 278 12.70 28.89 25.62
N SER A 279 12.65 29.42 26.84
CA SER A 279 13.06 28.73 28.07
C SER A 279 11.92 28.06 28.86
N SER A 280 10.68 28.12 28.37
CA SER A 280 9.50 27.52 29.03
C SER A 280 8.87 26.36 28.25
N LEU A 281 9.56 25.79 27.25
CA LEU A 281 9.13 24.55 26.60
C LEU A 281 9.76 23.32 27.28
N PRO A 282 8.97 22.42 27.88
CA PRO A 282 9.44 21.08 28.19
C PRO A 282 9.45 20.21 26.93
N HIS A 283 10.62 19.63 26.61
CA HIS A 283 10.74 18.39 25.82
C HIS A 283 10.09 17.20 26.56
N PRO A 284 9.94 16.02 25.93
CA PRO A 284 9.16 15.70 24.73
C PRO A 284 8.06 14.70 25.14
N LEU A 285 6.79 15.07 25.04
CA LEU A 285 5.68 14.19 25.45
C LEU A 285 4.71 13.96 24.30
N GLY A 286 4.60 12.67 23.94
CA GLY A 286 3.33 12.01 23.70
C GLY A 286 2.63 12.32 22.38
N LEU A 287 2.67 11.35 21.46
CA LEU A 287 1.69 11.14 20.39
C LEU A 287 0.28 10.79 20.94
N SER A 288 -0.19 11.47 21.99
CA SER A 288 -1.49 11.25 22.63
C SER A 288 -2.47 12.42 22.46
N ALA A 289 -2.23 13.33 21.51
CA ALA A 289 -3.14 14.43 21.20
C ALA A 289 -3.73 14.29 19.79
N ILE A 290 -4.39 13.16 19.53
CA ILE A 290 -5.45 13.10 18.51
C ILE A 290 -6.73 13.54 19.22
N SER A 291 -7.28 14.68 18.79
CA SER A 291 -8.52 15.27 19.29
C SER A 291 -9.65 14.24 19.43
N PRO A 292 -10.50 14.29 20.48
CA PRO A 292 -11.60 13.35 20.70
C PRO A 292 -12.68 13.36 19.59
N HIS A 293 -12.58 14.28 18.63
CA HIS A 293 -13.46 14.34 17.46
C HIS A 293 -13.00 13.46 16.28
N LEU A 294 -11.70 13.11 16.19
CA LEU A 294 -11.19 12.21 15.15
C LEU A 294 -11.33 10.73 15.56
N SER A 295 -11.22 10.43 16.86
CA SER A 295 -11.46 9.09 17.42
C SER A 295 -12.94 8.68 17.40
N ALA A 296 -13.86 9.63 17.20
CA ALA A 296 -15.29 9.37 17.01
C ALA A 296 -15.64 8.95 15.56
N LEU A 297 -14.77 9.24 14.58
CA LEU A 297 -14.97 8.84 13.18
C LEU A 297 -14.35 7.48 12.85
N VAL A 298 -13.24 7.09 13.51
CA VAL A 298 -12.57 5.80 13.27
C VAL A 298 -13.48 4.57 13.45
N PRO A 299 -14.42 4.53 14.43
CA PRO A 299 -15.35 3.41 14.59
C PRO A 299 -16.48 3.36 13.55
N SER A 300 -16.73 4.44 12.79
CA SER A 300 -17.77 4.48 11.76
C SER A 300 -17.26 4.20 10.34
N LEU A 301 -15.95 4.01 10.17
CA LEU A 301 -15.36 3.66 8.89
C LEU A 301 -15.45 2.14 8.66
N PRO A 302 -15.79 1.70 7.44
CA PRO A 302 -15.81 0.29 7.14
C PRO A 302 -14.43 -0.37 7.38
N PRO A 303 -14.36 -1.59 7.93
CA PRO A 303 -13.12 -2.28 8.27
C PRO A 303 -12.12 -2.39 7.12
N TYR A 304 -12.60 -2.55 5.90
CA TYR A 304 -11.77 -2.61 4.69
C TYR A 304 -11.09 -1.29 4.38
N VAL A 305 -11.72 -0.16 4.69
CA VAL A 305 -11.12 1.15 4.49
C VAL A 305 -9.97 1.35 5.46
N LEU A 306 -10.20 1.04 6.73
CA LEU A 306 -9.14 1.06 7.73
C LEU A 306 -8.00 0.13 7.31
N SER A 307 -8.31 -1.05 6.74
CA SER A 307 -7.29 -1.99 6.21
C SER A 307 -6.43 -1.37 5.12
N ALA A 308 -7.01 -0.53 4.25
CA ALA A 308 -6.28 0.19 3.22
C ALA A 308 -5.37 1.30 3.81
N ILE A 309 -5.80 2.00 4.87
CA ILE A 309 -4.98 3.01 5.59
C ILE A 309 -3.69 2.36 6.11
N SER A 310 -3.77 1.07 6.40
CA SER A 310 -2.73 0.31 7.06
C SER A 310 -1.72 -0.34 6.11
N HIS A 311 -1.82 -0.17 4.79
CA HIS A 311 -0.67 -0.48 3.93
C HIS A 311 0.47 0.47 4.32
N PRO A 312 1.72 0.00 4.52
CA PRO A 312 2.86 0.89 4.73
C PRO A 312 3.09 1.63 3.43
N LEU A 313 2.40 2.76 3.31
CA LEU A 313 2.51 3.69 2.21
C LEU A 313 4.00 4.08 2.12
N GLY A 314 4.69 3.54 1.12
CA GLY A 314 5.99 4.00 0.63
C GLY A 314 7.25 3.75 1.48
N LEU A 315 7.26 2.91 2.53
CA LEU A 315 8.54 2.54 3.16
C LEU A 315 9.40 1.61 2.28
N SER A 316 8.77 0.84 1.39
CA SER A 316 9.45 -0.16 0.57
C SER A 316 10.34 0.41 -0.54
N ALA A 317 9.93 1.55 -1.11
CA ALA A 317 10.61 2.20 -2.23
C ALA A 317 11.99 2.76 -1.89
N VAL A 318 12.25 3.04 -0.60
CA VAL A 318 13.50 3.66 -0.11
C VAL A 318 14.56 2.61 0.24
N SER A 319 14.24 1.33 0.25
CA SER A 319 15.25 0.28 0.48
C SER A 319 16.22 0.21 -0.71
N SER A 320 17.35 0.91 -0.54
CA SER A 320 18.49 0.86 -1.45
C SER A 320 18.95 -0.59 -1.65
N PRO A 321 19.44 -0.97 -2.83
CA PRO A 321 19.99 -2.31 -3.03
C PRO A 321 21.17 -2.50 -2.06
N SER A 322 21.17 -3.60 -1.31
CA SER A 322 22.29 -3.97 -0.44
C SER A 322 23.60 -3.91 -1.23
N PRO A 323 24.65 -3.20 -0.74
CA PRO A 323 25.94 -3.17 -1.39
C PRO A 323 26.70 -4.42 -0.97
N HIS A 324 26.68 -5.47 -1.79
CA HIS A 324 27.68 -6.53 -1.67
C HIS A 324 28.66 -6.44 -2.84
N LEU A 325 29.81 -5.85 -2.48
CA LEU A 325 31.14 -5.86 -3.10
C LEU A 325 31.31 -5.28 -4.51
N SER A 326 31.86 -4.06 -4.53
CA SER A 326 32.75 -3.55 -5.57
C SER A 326 34.12 -4.22 -5.48
N ALA A 327 34.66 -4.69 -6.60
CA ALA A 327 36.09 -4.65 -6.89
C ALA A 327 36.29 -4.32 -8.38
N SER A 328 36.92 -3.17 -8.60
CA SER A 328 37.26 -2.50 -9.87
C SER A 328 38.18 -3.37 -10.76
N VAL A 329 38.22 -3.24 -12.10
CA VAL A 329 38.95 -2.22 -12.90
C VAL A 329 38.58 -2.43 -14.41
N PRO A 330 38.64 -1.40 -15.29
CA PRO A 330 37.91 -1.36 -16.56
C PRO A 330 38.71 -1.87 -17.77
N PHE A 331 38.00 -2.33 -18.81
CA PHE A 331 38.57 -2.43 -20.16
C PHE A 331 37.57 -1.94 -21.21
N ILE A 332 38.04 -1.00 -22.04
CA ILE A 332 37.29 -0.35 -23.12
C ILE A 332 37.32 -1.25 -24.37
N SER A 333 36.12 -1.73 -24.76
CA SER A 333 35.48 -1.96 -26.09
C SER A 333 36.28 -2.57 -27.28
N PRO A 334 35.62 -3.31 -28.21
CA PRO A 334 34.79 -2.67 -29.27
C PRO A 334 33.54 -3.52 -29.69
N PRO A 335 32.79 -3.21 -30.78
CA PRO A 335 31.33 -3.10 -30.78
C PRO A 335 30.57 -4.40 -31.11
N ARG A 336 29.25 -4.40 -30.84
CA ARG A 336 28.32 -5.48 -31.21
C ARG A 336 28.32 -5.77 -32.72
N PRO A 337 28.28 -7.05 -33.15
CA PRO A 337 27.76 -7.39 -34.46
C PRO A 337 26.22 -7.41 -34.43
N GLN A 338 25.62 -6.59 -35.28
CA GLN A 338 24.24 -6.76 -35.74
C GLN A 338 24.11 -8.13 -36.41
N CYS A 339 23.16 -8.97 -35.98
CA CYS A 339 22.73 -10.09 -36.80
C CYS A 339 21.87 -9.55 -37.96
N ARG A 340 22.53 -9.11 -39.04
CA ARG A 340 21.94 -9.02 -40.38
C ARG A 340 22.20 -10.35 -41.08
N HIS A 341 21.17 -11.16 -41.30
CA HIS A 341 21.21 -12.21 -42.31
C HIS A 341 20.25 -11.86 -43.46
N PHE A 342 20.85 -11.45 -44.57
CA PHE A 342 20.33 -11.52 -45.94
C PHE A 342 21.57 -11.77 -46.83
N PRO A 343 21.50 -12.37 -48.04
CA PRO A 343 20.33 -12.80 -48.81
C PRO A 343 20.46 -14.22 -49.44
N ARG A 344 19.38 -14.76 -50.04
CA ARG A 344 19.50 -15.66 -51.21
C ARG A 344 18.50 -15.26 -52.30
N PRO A 345 18.99 -14.67 -53.40
CA PRO A 345 18.49 -14.98 -54.74
C PRO A 345 19.68 -15.07 -55.74
N ARG A 346 19.74 -15.79 -56.86
CA ARG A 346 18.80 -16.38 -57.84
C ARG A 346 19.50 -17.57 -58.54
N PRO A 347 18.86 -18.25 -59.51
CA PRO A 347 19.23 -17.95 -60.90
C PRO A 347 18.08 -17.40 -61.76
N ARG A 348 18.39 -16.39 -62.58
CA ARG A 348 17.52 -15.83 -63.63
C ARG A 348 17.51 -16.78 -64.83
N LEU A 349 16.32 -17.12 -65.32
CA LEU A 349 16.12 -17.64 -66.67
C LEU A 349 16.39 -16.53 -67.70
N SER A 350 17.10 -16.87 -68.79
CA SER A 350 17.42 -15.98 -69.91
C SER A 350 16.18 -15.65 -70.76
N PRO A 351 16.17 -14.50 -71.47
CA PRO A 351 14.98 -13.97 -72.14
C PRO A 351 14.78 -14.57 -73.55
N LYS A 352 13.51 -14.70 -73.98
CA LYS A 352 13.15 -14.83 -75.40
C LYS A 352 12.54 -13.51 -75.91
N PRO A 353 12.74 -13.17 -77.20
CA PRO A 353 12.52 -11.82 -77.72
C PRO A 353 11.05 -11.57 -78.09
N GLN A 354 10.63 -10.30 -77.99
CA GLN A 354 9.36 -9.81 -78.50
C GLN A 354 9.34 -9.78 -80.04
N ARG A 355 8.18 -10.13 -80.61
CA ARG A 355 7.68 -9.60 -81.87
C ARG A 355 6.27 -9.07 -81.63
#